data_AF-A0A2T5K5H7-F1
#
_entry.id   AF-A0A2T5K5H7-F1
#
_cell.length_a   1.000
_cell.length_b   1.000
_cell.length_c   1.000
_cell.angle_alpha   90.00
_cell.angle_beta   90.00
_cell.angle_gamma   90.00
#
_symmetry.space_group_name_H-M   'P 1'
#
loop_
_entity.id
_entity.type
_entity.pdbx_description
1 polymer ?
#
loop_
_entity_poly.entity_id
_entity_poly.type
_entity_poly.pdbx_seq_one_letter_code
_entity_poly.pdbx_strand_id
1 'polypeptide(L)'
;MVTIEQYRRMCTEWAGDPAEFSWLVEHGDIAGASQRAIADEFEFAPSTVSRWAAGEALPHKRIQKLVVGGLEKRARRLEYAAASAIPPTRKTSGHGDPVPQG
;
A
#
# COMPACT_ATOMS: atom_id res chain seq x y z
N MET A 1 0.46 0.09 -15.09
CA MET A 1 -0.19 0.37 -13.80
C MET A 1 0.26 -0.69 -12.82
N VAL A 2 0.83 -0.31 -11.66
CA VAL A 2 1.30 -1.25 -10.63
C VAL A 2 0.18 -1.46 -9.61
N THR A 3 -0.06 -2.72 -9.22
CA THR A 3 -1.09 -3.06 -8.21
C THR A 3 -0.55 -2.95 -6.79
N ILE A 4 -1.44 -2.89 -5.80
CA ILE A 4 -1.05 -2.90 -4.38
C ILE A 4 -0.25 -4.15 -3.98
N GLU A 5 -0.59 -5.32 -4.55
CA GLU A 5 0.13 -6.57 -4.33
C GLU A 5 1.56 -6.49 -4.89
N GLN A 6 1.70 -6.01 -6.14
CA GLN A 6 3.00 -5.84 -6.78
C GLN A 6 3.88 -4.86 -6.01
N TYR A 7 3.31 -3.72 -5.61
CA TYR A 7 4.01 -2.72 -4.81
C TYR A 7 4.47 -3.30 -3.46
N ARG A 8 3.59 -4.01 -2.73
CA ARG A 8 3.96 -4.68 -1.48
C ARG A 8 5.11 -5.68 -1.69
N ARG A 9 5.05 -6.45 -2.77
CA ARG A 9 6.11 -7.42 -3.12
C ARG A 9 7.45 -6.73 -3.33
N MET A 10 7.47 -5.63 -4.10
CA MET A 10 8.67 -4.81 -4.28
C MET A 10 9.22 -4.28 -2.95
N CYS A 11 8.37 -3.79 -2.04
CA CYS A 11 8.84 -3.39 -0.71
C CYS A 11 9.43 -4.56 0.09
N THR A 12 8.87 -5.76 -0.05
CA THR A 12 9.30 -6.97 0.67
C THR A 12 10.65 -7.49 0.13
N GLU A 13 10.83 -7.43 -1.18
CA GLU A 13 12.01 -7.96 -1.89
C GLU A 13 13.16 -6.94 -1.99
N TRP A 14 12.91 -5.67 -1.65
CA TRP A 14 13.89 -4.60 -1.74
C TRP A 14 15.19 -4.93 -0.98
N ALA A 15 16.30 -4.98 -1.73
CA ALA A 15 17.60 -5.42 -1.24
C ALA A 15 18.57 -4.27 -0.95
N GLY A 16 18.08 -3.03 -0.89
CA GLY A 16 18.91 -1.85 -0.69
C GLY A 16 19.28 -1.11 -1.98
N ASP A 17 18.62 -1.40 -3.09
CA ASP A 17 18.86 -0.71 -4.36
C ASP A 17 18.39 0.77 -4.29
N PRO A 18 19.27 1.73 -4.63
CA PRO A 18 18.96 3.16 -4.64
C PRO A 18 17.80 3.58 -5.56
N ALA A 19 17.73 3.01 -6.76
CA ALA A 19 16.73 3.36 -7.75
C ALA A 19 15.37 2.79 -7.36
N GLU A 20 15.34 1.55 -6.88
CA GLU A 20 14.14 0.94 -6.31
C GLU A 20 13.63 1.73 -5.10
N PHE A 21 14.52 2.19 -4.21
CA PHE A 21 14.11 3.02 -3.07
C PHE A 21 13.41 4.31 -3.55
N SER A 22 14.02 5.01 -4.51
CA SER A 22 13.46 6.25 -5.07
C SER A 22 12.10 5.98 -5.70
N TRP A 23 11.99 4.90 -6.48
CA TRP A 23 10.75 4.46 -7.11
C TRP A 23 9.65 4.15 -6.08
N LEU A 24 9.98 3.44 -5.00
CA LEU A 24 9.04 3.12 -3.91
C LEU A 24 8.52 4.39 -3.23
N VAL A 25 9.39 5.37 -2.97
CA VAL A 25 8.98 6.64 -2.36
C VAL A 25 8.13 7.47 -3.34
N GLU A 26 8.47 7.49 -4.62
CA GLU A 26 7.70 8.16 -5.66
C GLU A 26 6.29 7.59 -5.79
N HIS A 27 6.16 6.26 -5.74
CA HIS A 27 4.90 5.53 -5.94
C HIS A 27 4.23 5.11 -4.62
N GLY A 28 4.55 5.80 -3.51
CA GLY A 28 4.00 5.50 -2.19
C GLY A 28 2.47 5.67 -2.10
N ASP A 29 1.88 6.44 -3.01
CA ASP A 29 0.44 6.64 -3.14
C ASP A 29 -0.33 5.34 -3.42
N ILE A 30 0.31 4.36 -4.07
CA ILE A 30 -0.23 3.00 -4.23
C ILE A 30 -0.54 2.39 -2.86
N ALA A 31 0.33 2.62 -1.86
CA ALA A 31 0.14 2.22 -0.48
C ALA A 31 -0.59 3.27 0.38
N GLY A 32 -1.26 4.25 -0.24
CA GLY A 32 -1.95 5.33 0.46
C GLY A 32 -0.99 6.26 1.22
N ALA A 33 0.27 6.36 0.79
CA ALA A 33 1.30 7.18 1.41
C ALA A 33 1.84 8.20 0.39
N SER A 34 1.26 9.39 0.37
CA SER A 34 1.86 10.50 -0.38
C SER A 34 3.25 10.86 0.18
N GLN A 35 4.09 11.54 -0.60
CA GLN A 35 5.39 12.04 -0.11
C GLN A 35 5.26 12.87 1.17
N ARG A 36 4.17 13.64 1.30
CA ARG A 36 3.85 14.39 2.53
C ARG A 36 3.53 13.45 3.70
N ALA A 37 2.73 12.40 3.48
CA ALA A 37 2.44 11.42 4.51
C ALA A 37 3.69 10.65 4.96
N ILE A 38 4.63 10.38 4.05
CA ILE A 38 5.95 9.80 4.37
C ILE A 38 6.77 10.80 5.20
N ALA A 39 6.82 12.06 4.77
CA ALA A 39 7.52 13.12 5.48
C ALA A 39 7.01 13.27 6.92
N ASP A 40 5.69 13.32 7.10
CA ASP A 40 5.04 13.44 8.41
C ASP A 40 5.27 12.19 9.28
N GLU A 41 5.19 10.98 8.70
CA GLU A 41 5.38 9.71 9.46
C GLU A 41 6.81 9.54 9.98
N PHE A 42 7.80 10.00 9.23
CA PHE A 42 9.22 9.81 9.56
C PHE A 42 9.92 11.10 9.99
N GLU A 43 9.17 12.17 10.23
CA GLU A 43 9.64 13.48 10.70
C GLU A 43 10.74 14.10 9.81
N PHE A 44 10.58 13.96 8.50
CA PHE A 44 11.43 14.61 7.51
C PHE A 44 10.74 15.83 6.90
N ALA A 45 11.53 16.77 6.38
CA ALA A 45 10.97 17.84 5.56
C ALA A 45 10.36 17.26 4.27
N PRO A 46 9.20 17.74 3.79
CA PRO A 46 8.60 17.28 2.54
C PRO A 46 9.55 17.40 1.34
N SER A 47 10.33 18.49 1.27
CA SER A 47 11.33 18.70 0.23
C SER A 47 12.43 17.62 0.23
N THR A 48 12.80 17.10 1.40
CA THR A 48 13.76 16.00 1.51
C THR A 48 13.19 14.73 0.90
N VAL A 49 11.93 14.40 1.19
CA VAL A 49 11.27 13.21 0.61
C VAL A 49 11.05 13.36 -0.90
N SER A 50 10.72 14.56 -1.39
CA SER A 50 10.62 14.82 -2.83
C SER A 50 11.94 14.58 -3.57
N ARG A 51 13.08 14.96 -2.97
CA ARG A 51 14.41 14.67 -3.53
C ARG A 51 14.75 13.19 -3.52
N TRP A 52 14.23 12.43 -2.56
CA TRP A 52 14.35 10.96 -2.56
C TRP A 52 13.54 10.34 -3.68
N ALA A 53 12.30 10.76 -3.87
CA ALA A 53 11.45 10.29 -4.97
C ALA A 53 12.09 10.57 -6.33
N ALA A 54 12.70 11.75 -6.50
CA ALA A 54 13.38 12.14 -7.73
C ALA A 54 14.75 11.46 -7.93
N GLY A 55 15.25 10.69 -6.95
CA GLY A 55 16.59 10.09 -6.99
C GLY A 55 17.75 11.09 -6.89
N GLU A 56 17.47 12.35 -6.56
CA GLU A 56 18.48 13.43 -6.44
C GLU A 56 19.30 13.32 -5.15
N ALA A 57 18.73 12.73 -4.12
CA ALA A 57 19.38 12.49 -2.84
C ALA A 57 18.81 11.22 -2.22
N LEU A 58 19.59 10.57 -1.37
CA LEU A 58 19.15 9.37 -0.67
C LEU A 58 19.48 9.48 0.80
N PRO A 59 18.60 9.01 1.69
CA PRO A 59 18.91 8.97 3.10
C PRO A 59 19.87 7.82 3.40
N HIS A 60 20.41 7.79 4.61
CA HIS A 60 21.24 6.69 5.07
C HIS A 60 20.48 5.34 4.99
N LYS A 61 21.19 4.23 4.71
CA LYS A 61 20.58 2.89 4.53
C LYS A 61 19.63 2.47 5.65
N ARG A 62 19.89 2.89 6.89
CA ARG A 62 19.00 2.63 8.04
C ARG A 62 17.64 3.31 7.88
N ILE A 63 17.61 4.56 7.42
CA ILE A 63 16.38 5.29 7.17
C ILE A 63 15.64 4.72 5.97
N GLN A 64 16.37 4.32 4.92
CA GLN A 64 15.75 3.65 3.76
C GLN A 64 14.99 2.39 4.19
N LYS A 65 15.60 1.54 5.03
CA LYS A 65 14.93 0.36 5.61
C LYS A 65 13.69 0.70 6.43
N LEU A 66 13.73 1.77 7.23
CA LEU A 66 12.58 2.22 8.03
C LEU A 66 11.42 2.66 7.14
N VAL A 67 11.71 3.47 6.12
CA VAL A 67 10.71 3.98 5.17
C VAL A 67 10.10 2.83 4.37
N VAL A 68 10.92 1.95 3.79
CA VAL A 68 10.42 0.79 3.02
C VAL A 68 9.59 -0.16 3.89
N GLY A 69 9.99 -0.40 5.14
CA GLY A 69 9.19 -1.20 6.08
C GLY A 69 7.85 -0.55 6.44
N GLY A 70 7.80 0.79 6.57
CA GLY A 70 6.53 1.51 6.77
C GLY A 70 5.60 1.40 5.56
N LEU A 71 6.15 1.56 4.36
CA LEU A 71 5.41 1.41 3.10
C LEU A 71 4.87 -0.01 2.91
N GLU A 72 5.67 -1.04 3.21
CA GLU A 72 5.25 -2.44 3.20
C GLU A 72 4.09 -2.70 4.15
N LYS A 73 4.18 -2.20 5.39
CA LYS A 73 3.11 -2.32 6.39
C LYS A 73 1.81 -1.62 5.97
N ARG A 74 1.91 -0.45 5.32
CA ARG A 74 0.74 0.25 4.77
C ARG A 74 0.12 -0.53 3.61
N ALA A 75 0.95 -0.98 2.66
CA ALA A 75 0.51 -1.74 1.50
C ALA A 75 -0.22 -3.03 1.91
N ARG A 76 0.35 -3.77 2.87
CA ARG A 76 -0.25 -4.97 3.44
C ARG A 76 -1.63 -4.71 4.06
N ARG A 77 -1.79 -3.61 4.81
CA ARG A 77 -3.08 -3.25 5.42
C ARG A 77 -4.15 -2.94 4.38
N LEU A 78 -3.78 -2.23 3.32
CA LEU A 78 -4.69 -1.93 2.21
C LEU A 78 -5.08 -3.18 1.43
N GLU A 79 -4.13 -4.07 1.18
CA GLU A 79 -4.39 -5.37 0.54
C GLU A 79 -5.39 -6.20 1.36
N TYR A 80 -5.21 -6.30 2.68
CA TYR A 80 -6.16 -6.99 3.55
C TYR A 80 -7.54 -6.31 3.60
N ALA A 81 -7.58 -4.98 3.64
CA ALA A 81 -8.84 -4.23 3.63
C ALA A 81 -9.62 -4.47 2.34
N ALA A 82 -8.93 -4.46 1.19
CA ALA A 82 -9.53 -4.78 -0.12
C ALA A 82 -10.06 -6.22 -0.17
N ALA A 83 -9.31 -7.19 0.37
CA ALA A 83 -9.76 -8.58 0.45
C ALA A 83 -10.98 -8.76 1.37
N SER A 84 -11.07 -7.98 2.44
CA SER A 84 -12.16 -8.06 3.44
C SER A 84 -13.42 -7.31 3.01
N ALA A 85 -13.33 -6.39 2.04
CA ALA A 85 -14.43 -5.59 1.53
C ALA A 85 -15.36 -6.35 0.56
N ILE A 86 -15.11 -7.63 0.29
CA ILE A 86 -15.99 -8.47 -0.53
C ILE A 86 -17.28 -8.73 0.27
N PRO A 87 -18.47 -8.26 -0.18
CA PRO A 87 -19.72 -8.56 0.50
C PRO A 87 -20.00 -10.07 0.39
N PRO A 88 -20.58 -10.72 1.42
CA PRO A 88 -21.10 -12.06 1.25
C PRO A 88 -22.15 -12.01 0.14
N THR A 89 -22.00 -12.87 -0.86
CA THR A 89 -23.00 -13.05 -1.92
C THR A 89 -24.33 -13.35 -1.24
N ARG A 90 -25.27 -12.40 -1.34
CA ARG A 90 -26.61 -12.50 -0.80
C ARG A 90 -27.31 -13.64 -1.54
N LYS A 91 -27.19 -14.87 -1.03
CA LYS A 91 -28.07 -15.97 -1.45
C LYS A 91 -29.49 -15.50 -1.17
N THR A 92 -30.23 -15.26 -2.23
CA THR A 92 -31.68 -15.12 -2.22
C THR A 92 -32.27 -16.35 -1.57
N SER A 93 -32.72 -16.25 -0.32
CA SER A 93 -33.64 -17.24 0.25
C SER A 93 -34.95 -17.13 -0.53
N GLY A 94 -35.09 -17.95 -1.57
CA GLY A 94 -36.39 -18.30 -2.11
C GLY A 94 -37.11 -19.14 -1.07
N HIS A 95 -37.89 -18.49 -0.21
CA HIS A 95 -38.90 -19.16 0.59
C HIS A 95 -40.10 -19.40 -0.32
N GLY A 96 -40.15 -20.60 -0.92
CA GLY A 96 -41.34 -21.10 -1.57
C GLY A 96 -42.28 -21.63 -0.49
N ASP A 97 -43.34 -20.89 -0.19
CA ASP A 97 -44.50 -21.42 0.52
C ASP A 97 -45.40 -22.17 -0.47
N PRO A 98 -45.76 -23.45 -0.26
CA PRO A 98 -46.82 -24.07 -1.02
C PRO A 98 -48.19 -23.61 -0.48
N VAL A 99 -49.01 -23.10 -1.41
CA VAL A 99 -50.43 -22.79 -1.24
C VAL A 99 -51.21 -24.07 -0.85
N PRO A 100 -52.05 -24.07 0.20
CA PRO A 100 -53.00 -25.14 0.43
C PRO A 100 -54.21 -24.95 -0.49
N GLN A 101 -54.48 -25.93 -1.36
CA GLN A 101 -55.78 -26.06 -2.01
C GLN A 101 -56.80 -26.63 -1.01
N GLY A 102 -58.01 -26.08 -1.03
CA GLY A 102 -59.15 -26.55 -0.25
C GLY A 102 -59.83 -27.78 -0.83
#